data_AF-A0A9D1MHT1-F1
#
_entry.id   AF-A0A9D1MHT1-F1
#
_cell.length_a   1.000
_cell.length_b   1.000
_cell.length_c   1.000
_cell.angle_alpha   90.00
_cell.angle_beta   90.00
_cell.angle_gamma   90.00
#
_symmetry.space_group_name_H-M   'P 1'
#
loop_
_entity.id
_entity.type
_entity.pdbx_description
1 polymer ?
#
loop_
_entity_poly.entity_id
_entity_poly.type
_entity_poly.pdbx_seq_one_letter_code
_entity_poly.pdbx_strand_id
1 'polypeptide(L)' 'SNIGIVNPAEVTMNGMAPYDAFYSGAIKFKPYMQLALTTFKNEITFSTAVRVTDAEEKVFRSFLDKVVEELTTFAEGNN' A
#
# COMPACT_ATOMS: atom_id res chain seq x y z
N SER A 1 9.37 -3.72 -3.22
CA SER A 1 8.23 -3.47 -2.32
C SER A 1 8.75 -3.01 -0.98
N ASN A 2 8.11 -2.00 -0.38
CA ASN A 2 8.48 -1.53 0.96
C ASN A 2 7.48 -2.11 1.96
N ILE A 3 7.94 -2.69 3.06
CA ILE A 3 7.10 -3.15 4.17
C ILE A 3 7.64 -2.48 5.42
N GLY A 4 6.80 -1.75 6.14
CA GLY A 4 7.22 -1.03 7.33
C GLY A 4 6.14 -0.95 8.39
N ILE A 5 6.56 -1.01 9.64
CA ILE A 5 5.71 -0.72 10.79
C ILE A 5 6.08 0.70 11.24
N VAL A 6 5.09 1.57 11.38
CA VAL A 6 5.26 2.93 11.90
C VAL A 6 4.76 2.92 13.34
N ASN A 7 5.67 3.13 14.28
CA ASN A 7 5.32 3.30 15.69
C ASN A 7 4.82 4.75 15.91
N PRO A 8 3.57 4.97 16.38
CA PRO A 8 3.05 6.32 16.61
C PRO A 8 3.92 7.19 17.54
N ALA A 9 4.61 6.56 18.50
CA ALA A 9 5.49 7.28 19.42
C ALA A 9 6.71 7.91 18.71
N GLU A 10 7.21 7.28 17.64
CA GLU A 10 8.39 7.73 16.90
C GLU A 10 8.09 8.87 15.93
N VAL A 11 6.81 9.05 15.56
CA VAL A 11 6.34 10.07 14.63
C VAL A 11 5.51 11.16 15.31
N THR A 12 5.39 11.11 16.64
CA THR A 12 4.70 12.15 17.42
C THR A 12 5.58 13.39 17.51
N MET A 13 5.05 14.54 17.08
CA MET A 13 5.78 15.81 17.07
C MET A 13 5.16 16.76 18.09
N ASN A 14 5.96 17.25 19.04
CA ASN A 14 5.52 18.16 20.11
C ASN A 14 4.25 17.66 20.85
N GLY A 15 4.18 16.35 21.13
CA GLY A 15 3.03 15.73 21.78
C GLY A 15 1.80 15.54 20.89
N MET A 16 1.85 15.94 19.62
CA MET A 16 0.79 15.72 18.65
C MET A 16 1.07 14.45 17.85
N ALA A 17 0.26 13.42 18.10
CA ALA A 17 0.34 12.18 17.34
C ALA A 17 -0.35 12.35 15.97
N PRO A 18 0.24 11.85 14.87
CA PRO A 18 -0.44 11.86 13.58
C PRO A 18 -1.71 11.02 13.63
N TYR A 19 -2.72 11.44 12.87
CA TYR A 19 -3.96 10.69 12.72
C TYR A 19 -3.70 9.37 11.99
N ASP A 20 -2.95 9.43 10.88
CA ASP A 20 -2.60 8.33 9.98
C ASP A 20 -1.15 8.47 9.48
N ALA A 21 -0.54 7.37 9.03
CA ALA A 21 0.80 7.33 8.44
C ALA A 21 0.98 6.12 7.51
N PHE A 22 1.45 6.38 6.28
CA PHE A 22 1.83 5.34 5.33
C PHE A 22 3.06 5.74 4.52
N TYR A 23 3.80 4.75 4.03
CA TYR A 23 4.87 4.94 3.08
C TYR A 23 4.35 4.88 1.65
N SER A 24 4.69 5.87 0.83
CA SER A 24 4.54 5.80 -0.63
C SER A 24 5.84 5.34 -1.29
N GLY A 25 5.75 4.53 -2.34
CA GLY A 25 6.88 4.22 -3.21
C GLY A 25 7.19 5.38 -4.18
N ALA A 26 8.40 5.37 -4.75
CA ALA A 26 8.77 6.27 -5.85
C ALA A 26 9.34 5.44 -7.00
N ILE A 27 8.90 5.70 -8.23
CA ILE A 27 9.34 4.98 -9.43
C ILE A 27 10.06 5.93 -10.37
N LYS A 28 11.26 5.56 -10.82
CA LYS A 28 12.09 6.41 -11.70
C LYS A 28 11.91 6.14 -13.21
N PHE A 29 11.56 4.92 -13.65
CA PHE A 29 11.51 4.56 -15.08
C PHE A 29 10.28 3.70 -15.45
N LYS A 30 10.06 3.39 -16.74
CA LYS A 30 8.93 2.56 -17.24
C LYS A 30 9.41 1.15 -17.63
N PRO A 31 8.51 0.15 -17.65
CA PRO A 31 7.20 0.06 -16.97
C PRO A 31 7.35 -0.64 -15.62
N TYR A 32 7.00 0.02 -14.51
CA TYR A 32 7.11 -0.57 -13.18
C TYR A 32 5.95 -0.17 -12.27
N MET A 33 5.53 -1.12 -11.44
CA MET A 33 4.65 -0.95 -10.29
C MET A 33 5.49 -1.13 -9.02
N GLN A 34 5.22 -0.33 -7.99
CA GLN A 34 5.73 -0.60 -6.65
C GLN A 34 4.58 -0.61 -5.65
N LEU A 35 4.34 -1.79 -5.05
CA LEU A 35 3.47 -1.94 -3.89
C LEU A 35 4.27 -1.67 -2.60
N ALA A 36 3.68 -0.92 -1.69
CA ALA A 36 4.16 -0.70 -0.33
C ALA A 36 3.07 -1.08 0.67
N LEU A 37 3.51 -1.66 1.78
CA LEU A 37 2.69 -2.05 2.92
C LEU A 37 3.15 -1.23 4.12
N THR A 38 2.24 -0.55 4.78
CA THR A 38 2.54 0.13 6.04
C THR A 38 1.57 -0.30 7.11
N THR A 39 2.08 -0.67 8.28
CA THR A 39 1.25 -0.88 9.47
C THR A 39 1.37 0.34 10.37
N PHE A 40 0.25 0.98 10.68
CA PHE A 40 0.18 2.09 11.63
C PHE A 40 -1.07 1.92 12.51
N LYS A 41 -0.90 2.01 13.84
CA LYS A 41 -2.01 1.81 14.81
C LYS A 41 -2.83 0.54 14.58
N ASN A 42 -2.16 -0.58 14.27
CA ASN A 42 -2.77 -1.88 13.93
C ASN A 42 -3.63 -1.88 12.66
N GLU A 43 -3.61 -0.82 11.87
CA GLU A 43 -4.21 -0.77 10.55
C GLU A 43 -3.11 -0.97 9.50
N ILE A 44 -3.44 -1.74 8.47
CA ILE A 44 -2.55 -2.00 7.34
C ILE A 44 -3.02 -1.18 6.15
N THR A 45 -2.14 -0.34 5.63
CA THR A 45 -2.35 0.43 4.41
C THR A 45 -1.50 -0.16 3.28
N PHE A 46 -2.17 -0.57 2.20
CA PHE A 46 -1.52 -0.89 0.94
C PHE A 46 -1.50 0.36 0.06
N SER A 47 -0.32 0.78 -0.37
CA SER A 47 -0.15 1.90 -1.29
C SER A 47 0.62 1.44 -2.53
N THR A 48 0.32 2.04 -3.67
CA THR A 48 0.99 1.71 -4.93
C THR A 48 1.44 2.97 -5.63
N ALA A 49 2.69 2.97 -6.06
CA ALA A 49 3.17 3.88 -7.08
C ALA A 49 3.12 3.12 -8.41
N VAL A 50 2.66 3.77 -9.47
CA VAL A 50 2.61 3.17 -10.80
C VAL A 50 2.98 4.18 -11.87
N ARG A 51 3.73 3.74 -12.89
CA ARG A 51 3.98 4.50 -14.12
C ARG A 51 3.68 3.61 -15.32
N VAL A 52 2.45 3.69 -15.80
CA VAL A 52 1.92 2.89 -16.92
C VAL A 52 1.49 3.78 -18.08
N THR A 53 1.24 3.18 -19.23
CA THR A 53 0.47 3.75 -20.34
C THR A 53 -1.02 3.53 -20.13
N ASP A 54 -1.86 4.24 -20.88
CA ASP A 54 -3.33 4.08 -20.83
C ASP A 54 -3.78 2.66 -21.18
N ALA A 55 -3.04 1.97 -22.06
CA ALA A 55 -3.31 0.57 -22.41
C ALA A 55 -3.00 -0.38 -21.25
N GLU A 56 -1.91 -0.13 -20.52
CA GLU A 56 -1.46 -0.93 -19.37
C GLU A 56 -2.29 -0.66 -18.10
N GLU A 57 -2.93 0.51 -17.99
CA GLU A 57 -3.77 0.86 -16.84
C GLU A 57 -4.89 -0.16 -16.60
N LYS A 58 -5.49 -0.70 -17.66
CA LYS A 58 -6.55 -1.73 -17.53
C LYS A 58 -6.02 -3.00 -16.87
N VAL A 59 -4.81 -3.43 -17.26
CA VAL A 59 -4.14 -4.60 -16.69
C VAL A 59 -3.79 -4.35 -15.23
N PHE A 60 -3.28 -3.14 -14.93
CA PHE A 60 -2.96 -2.73 -13.57
C PHE A 60 -4.19 -2.74 -12.66
N ARG A 61 -5.33 -2.22 -13.12
CA ARG A 61 -6.58 -2.23 -12.35
C ARG A 61 -7.09 -3.64 -12.09
N SER A 62 -7.10 -4.49 -13.12
CA SER A 62 -7.48 -5.90 -12.95
C SER A 62 -6.56 -6.64 -11.98
N PHE A 63 -5.28 -6.30 -11.93
CA PHE A 63 -4.37 -6.83 -10.92
C PHE A 63 -4.77 -6.37 -9.50
N LEU A 64 -5.07 -5.07 -9.30
CA LEU A 64 -5.49 -4.57 -7.98
C LEU A 64 -6.79 -5.21 -7.52
N ASP A 65 -7.76 -5.40 -8.42
CA ASP A 65 -9.04 -6.05 -8.10
C ASP A 65 -8.81 -7.47 -7.56
N LYS A 66 -7.93 -8.25 -8.21
CA LYS A 66 -7.55 -9.59 -7.76
C LYS A 66 -6.84 -9.58 -6.41
N VAL A 67 -5.96 -8.61 -6.16
CA VAL A 67 -5.29 -8.48 -4.86
C VAL A 67 -6.32 -8.26 -3.75
N VAL A 68 -7.33 -7.41 -3.98
CA VAL A 68 -8.40 -7.17 -3.02
C VAL A 68 -9.26 -8.43 -2.82
N GLU A 69 -9.62 -9.11 -3.89
CA GLU A 69 -10.38 -10.36 -3.86
C GLU A 69 -9.68 -11.44 -3.01
N GLU A 70 -8.39 -11.69 -3.27
CA GLU A 70 -7.60 -12.69 -2.54
C GLU A 70 -7.45 -12.31 -1.05
N LEU A 71 -7.16 -11.04 -0.75
CA LEU A 71 -7.03 -10.59 0.64
C LEU A 71 -8.36 -10.69 1.41
N THR A 72 -9.48 -10.40 0.75
CA THR A 72 -10.82 -10.54 1.34
C THR A 72 -11.14 -12.01 1.60
N THR A 73 -10.91 -12.86 0.60
CA THR A 73 -11.12 -14.32 0.70
C THR A 73 -10.31 -14.91 1.85
N PHE A 74 -9.03 -14.51 1.96
CA PHE A 74 -8.16 -14.91 3.05
C PHE A 74 -8.67 -14.43 4.42
N ALA A 75 -9.12 -13.17 4.52
CA ALA A 75 -9.63 -12.58 5.76
C ALA A 75 -10.94 -13.25 6.24
N GLU A 76 -11.76 -13.73 5.31
CA GLU A 76 -12.99 -14.46 5.59
C GLU A 76 -12.73 -15.95 5.96
N GLY A 77 -11.51 -16.44 5.77
CA GLY A 77 -11.14 -17.82 6.10
C GLY A 77 -11.57 -18.86 5.05
N ASN A 78 -11.85 -18.42 3.83
CA ASN A 78 -12.35 -19.27 2.73
C ASN A 78 -11.22 -20.00 1.94
N ASN A 79 -10.11 -20.38 2.60
CA ASN A 79 -8.95 -21.01 1.97
C ASN A 79 -9.02 -22.54 1.92
#